data_AF-G0A3L6-F1
#
_entry.id   AF-G0A3L6-F1
#
_cell.length_a   1.000
_cell.length_b   1.000
_cell.length_c   1.000
_cell.angle_alpha   90.00
_cell.angle_beta   90.00
_cell.angle_gamma   90.00
#
_symmetry.space_group_name_H-M   'P 1'
#
loop_
_entity.id
_entity.type
_entity.pdbx_description
1 polymer ?
#
loop_
_entity_poly.entity_id
_entity_poly.type
_entity_poly.pdbx_seq_one_letter_code
_entity_poly.pdbx_strand_id
1 'polypeptide(L)'
;MIVVDSSVWIDYFNGAETLQGFRRDADYQDAKKLLCALPVRVMVGQDIALKSADNYRKLRQQGVTIRKTIDTMIATYCIENHLTLLHSDKDFLPFQQFLGLQTI
;
A
#
# COMPACT_ATOMS: atom_id res chain seq x y z
N MET A 1 2.90 -15.96 8.29
CA MET A 1 3.24 -15.05 7.18
C MET A 1 1.97 -14.31 6.81
N ILE A 2 1.88 -13.01 7.12
CA ILE A 2 0.77 -12.16 6.65
C ILE A 2 1.26 -11.54 5.34
N VAL A 3 0.66 -12.00 4.25
CA VAL A 3 0.89 -11.42 2.92
C VAL A 3 -0.09 -10.28 2.78
N VAL A 4 0.40 -9.11 2.38
CA VAL A 4 -0.49 -7.98 2.15
C VAL A 4 -0.49 -7.60 0.69
N ASP A 5 -1.65 -7.71 0.06
CA ASP A 5 -1.83 -7.55 -1.37
C ASP A 5 -2.12 -6.09 -1.70
N SER A 6 -1.38 -5.47 -2.62
CA SER A 6 -1.55 -4.05 -3.01
C SER A 6 -2.98 -3.66 -3.43
N SER A 7 -3.80 -4.63 -3.87
CA SER A 7 -5.22 -4.50 -4.22
C SER A 7 -6.19 -4.89 -3.09
N VAL A 8 -5.74 -5.60 -2.07
CA VAL A 8 -6.51 -5.98 -0.87
C VAL A 8 -5.90 -5.33 0.38
N TRP A 9 -5.92 -4.00 0.42
CA TRP A 9 -5.64 -3.22 1.62
C TRP A 9 -6.88 -2.49 2.09
N ILE A 10 -7.14 -2.58 3.39
CA ILE A 10 -8.23 -1.85 4.04
C ILE A 10 -7.64 -0.77 4.95
N ASP A 11 -7.18 0.31 4.32
CA ASP A 11 -7.33 1.66 4.86
C ASP A 11 -7.67 2.61 3.69
N TYR A 12 -8.24 3.75 4.01
CA TYR A 12 -9.12 4.65 3.22
C TYR A 12 -8.80 4.89 1.71
N PHE A 13 -7.60 4.60 1.23
CA PHE A 13 -7.11 5.03 -0.08
C PHE A 13 -7.15 3.98 -1.22
N ASN A 14 -6.83 2.69 -0.99
CA ASN A 14 -6.77 1.70 -2.09
C ASN A 14 -8.04 0.86 -2.28
N GLY A 15 -8.78 0.54 -1.21
CA GLY A 15 -10.14 -0.01 -1.37
C GLY A 15 -11.05 0.96 -2.13
N ALA A 16 -10.77 2.26 -2.05
CA ALA A 16 -11.41 3.27 -2.88
C ALA A 16 -11.07 3.10 -4.37
N GLU A 17 -9.81 2.85 -4.75
CA GLU A 17 -9.42 2.61 -6.15
C GLU A 17 -10.12 1.38 -6.74
N THR A 18 -10.12 0.25 -6.00
CA THR A 18 -10.84 -0.97 -6.43
C THR A 18 -12.33 -0.71 -6.58
N LEU A 19 -12.96 -0.07 -5.59
CA LEU A 19 -14.39 0.21 -5.63
C LEU A 19 -14.76 1.26 -6.70
N GLN A 20 -13.89 2.23 -6.97
CA GLN A 20 -14.07 3.23 -8.05
C GLN A 20 -14.01 2.61 -9.45
N GLY A 21 -13.41 1.43 -9.59
CA GLY A 21 -13.36 0.70 -10.86
C GLY A 21 -14.71 0.13 -11.32
N PHE A 22 -15.70 0.00 -10.42
CA PHE A 22 -17.01 -0.57 -10.75
C PHE A 22 -17.92 0.48 -11.39
N ARG A 23 -18.44 0.16 -12.58
CA ARG A 23 -19.33 1.07 -13.33
C ARG A 23 -20.80 0.96 -12.93
N ARG A 24 -21.24 -0.20 -12.43
CA ARG A 24 -22.62 -0.41 -12.00
C ARG A 24 -22.69 -0.41 -10.49
N ASP A 25 -23.68 0.29 -9.94
CA ASP A 25 -23.92 0.34 -8.51
C ASP A 25 -24.13 -1.05 -7.89
N ALA A 26 -24.81 -1.97 -8.58
CA ALA A 26 -25.01 -3.33 -8.07
C ALA A 26 -23.67 -4.06 -7.83
N ASP A 27 -22.76 -4.01 -8.80
CA ASP A 27 -21.45 -4.66 -8.69
C ASP A 27 -20.59 -3.97 -7.62
N TYR A 28 -20.68 -2.64 -7.52
CA TYR A 28 -20.05 -1.87 -6.44
C TYR A 28 -20.52 -2.34 -5.06
N GLN A 29 -21.83 -2.51 -4.85
CA GLN A 29 -22.38 -2.93 -3.55
C GLN A 29 -21.97 -4.37 -3.20
N ASP A 30 -22.00 -5.27 -4.17
CA ASP A 30 -21.56 -6.65 -3.97
C ASP A 30 -20.07 -6.72 -3.63
N ALA A 31 -19.22 -6.00 -4.37
CA ALA A 31 -17.80 -5.91 -4.11
C ALA A 31 -17.51 -5.28 -2.74
N LYS A 32 -18.18 -4.18 -2.40
CA LYS A 32 -18.06 -3.52 -1.09
C LYS A 32 -18.38 -4.48 0.05
N LYS A 33 -19.47 -5.24 -0.06
CA LYS A 33 -19.86 -6.22 0.96
C LYS A 33 -18.80 -7.30 1.15
N LEU A 34 -18.24 -7.83 0.06
CA LEU A 34 -17.20 -8.86 0.10
C LEU A 34 -15.88 -8.33 0.66
N LEU A 35 -15.42 -7.17 0.19
CA LEU A 35 -14.17 -6.55 0.63
C LEU A 35 -14.23 -6.16 2.12
N CYS A 36 -15.36 -5.64 2.60
CA CYS A 36 -15.54 -5.30 4.01
C CYS A 36 -15.67 -6.51 4.94
N ALA A 37 -15.85 -7.72 4.40
CA ALA A 37 -15.86 -8.95 5.21
C ALA A 37 -14.45 -9.47 5.52
N LEU A 38 -13.41 -8.94 4.85
CA LEU A 38 -12.02 -9.32 5.07
C LEU A 38 -11.44 -8.59 6.30
N PRO A 39 -10.48 -9.18 7.03
CA PRO A 39 -9.82 -8.52 8.16
C PRO A 39 -9.15 -7.21 7.76
N VAL A 40 -9.55 -6.13 8.43
CA VAL A 40 -9.09 -4.76 8.19
C VAL A 40 -7.98 -4.39 9.16
N ARG A 41 -6.92 -3.75 8.67
CA ARG A 41 -5.89 -3.15 9.53
C ARG A 41 -5.70 -1.68 9.17
N VAL A 42 -5.82 -0.82 10.18
CA VAL A 42 -5.47 0.60 10.06
C VAL A 42 -3.98 0.69 9.77
N MET A 43 -3.67 1.33 8.65
CA MET A 43 -2.33 1.31 8.07
C MET A 43 -1.62 2.65 8.29
N VAL A 44 -2.35 3.75 8.15
CA VAL A 44 -1.76 5.08 8.18
C VAL A 44 -2.16 5.78 9.48
N GLY A 45 -1.19 5.85 10.39
CA GLY A 45 -1.20 6.79 11.52
C GLY A 45 -0.16 7.89 11.33
N GLN A 46 -0.14 8.88 12.23
CA GLN A 46 0.84 9.98 12.19
C GLN A 46 2.28 9.47 12.12
N ASP A 47 2.61 8.40 12.85
CA ASP A 47 3.95 7.78 12.85
C ASP A 47 4.35 7.26 11.45
N ILE A 48 3.49 6.44 10.83
CA ILE A 48 3.72 5.89 9.48
C ILE A 48 3.77 7.02 8.45
N ALA A 49 2.93 8.05 8.58
CA ALA A 49 2.96 9.20 7.68
C ALA A 49 4.32 9.92 7.72
N LEU A 50 4.86 10.20 8.91
CA LEU A 50 6.17 10.84 9.05
C LEU A 50 7.30 9.94 8.52
N LYS A 51 7.31 8.67 8.90
CA LYS A 51 8.32 7.70 8.40
C LYS A 51 8.26 7.53 6.88
N SER A 52 7.07 7.58 6.29
CA SER A 52 6.91 7.51 4.84
C SER A 52 7.54 8.71 4.14
N ALA A 53 7.38 9.93 4.70
CA ALA A 53 8.03 11.12 4.19
C ALA A 53 9.57 11.00 4.26
N ASP A 54 10.10 10.45 5.35
CA ASP A 54 11.54 10.20 5.49
C ASP A 54 12.06 9.17 4.47
N ASN A 55 11.32 8.07 4.26
CA ASN A 55 11.66 7.06 3.26
C ASN A 55 11.62 7.64 1.83
N TYR A 56 10.62 8.47 1.51
CA TYR A 56 10.58 9.20 0.24
C TYR A 56 11.81 10.09 0.06
N ARG A 57 12.19 10.85 1.09
CA ARG A 57 13.37 11.73 1.04
C ARG A 57 14.66 10.94 0.85
N LYS A 58 14.82 9.80 1.52
CA LYS A 58 15.98 8.90 1.35
C LYS A 58 16.10 8.41 -0.09
N LEU A 59 14.99 7.93 -0.68
CA LEU A 59 14.97 7.50 -2.08
C LEU A 59 15.28 8.66 -3.03
N ARG A 60 14.76 9.86 -2.75
CA ARG A 60 15.01 11.06 -3.56
C ARG A 60 16.47 11.48 -3.55
N GLN A 61 17.15 11.37 -2.40
CA GLN A 61 18.59 11.62 -2.28
C GLN A 61 19.42 10.64 -3.12
N GLN A 62 18.89 9.46 -3.42
CA GLN A 62 19.50 8.45 -4.30
C GLN A 62 19.09 8.63 -5.77
N GLY A 63 18.40 9.71 -6.13
CA GLY A 63 17.95 10.00 -7.49
C GLY A 63 16.66 9.27 -7.89
N VAL A 64 16.01 8.54 -6.99
CA VAL A 64 14.75 7.83 -7.25
C VAL A 64 13.56 8.73 -6.98
N THR A 65 12.58 8.73 -7.88
CA THR A 65 11.31 9.44 -7.68
C THR A 65 10.17 8.44 -7.65
N ILE A 66 9.46 8.38 -6.52
CA ILE A 66 8.22 7.61 -6.40
C ILE A 66 7.05 8.48 -6.84
N ARG A 67 6.16 7.91 -7.66
CA ARG A 67 5.07 8.64 -8.31
C ARG A 67 3.87 8.84 -7.40
N LYS A 68 3.53 7.84 -6.59
CA LYS A 68 2.36 7.88 -5.72
C LYS A 68 2.79 7.88 -4.25
N THR A 69 2.29 8.85 -3.49
CA THR A 69 2.53 8.92 -2.04
C THR A 69 2.01 7.67 -1.32
N ILE A 70 0.91 7.09 -1.81
CA ILE A 70 0.33 5.88 -1.23
C ILE A 70 1.30 4.69 -1.30
N ASP A 71 2.06 4.52 -2.38
CA ASP A 71 3.06 3.43 -2.48
C ASP A 71 4.15 3.58 -1.42
N THR A 72 4.53 4.83 -1.13
CA THR A 72 5.51 5.11 -0.07
C THR A 72 4.96 4.78 1.32
N MET A 73 3.69 5.12 1.58
CA MET A 73 3.02 4.74 2.82
C MET A 73 2.87 3.22 2.92
N ILE A 74 2.56 2.56 1.80
CA ILE A 74 2.40 1.11 1.73
C ILE A 74 3.69 0.39 2.08
N ALA A 75 4.75 0.72 1.36
CA ALA A 75 6.07 0.15 1.58
C ALA A 75 6.55 0.40 3.00
N THR A 76 6.36 1.62 3.52
CA THR A 76 6.80 1.99 4.87
C THR A 76 6.10 1.15 5.93
N TYR A 77 4.78 1.01 5.87
CA TYR A 77 4.06 0.16 6.82
C TYR A 77 4.54 -1.29 6.78
N CYS A 78 4.76 -1.85 5.58
CA CYS A 78 5.28 -3.22 5.45
C CYS A 78 6.66 -3.37 6.07
N ILE A 79 7.57 -2.41 5.83
CA ILE A 79 8.91 -2.40 6.42
C ILE A 79 8.83 -2.35 7.94
N GLU A 80 8.06 -1.41 8.50
CA GLU A 80 7.94 -1.20 9.94
C GLU A 80 7.29 -2.38 10.68
N ASN A 81 6.39 -3.11 10.02
CA ASN A 81 5.68 -4.26 10.61
C ASN A 81 6.28 -5.61 10.18
N HIS A 82 7.40 -5.62 9.45
CA HIS A 82 8.04 -6.82 8.92
C HIS A 82 7.08 -7.72 8.11
N LEU A 83 6.25 -7.09 7.28
CA LEU A 83 5.27 -7.75 6.42
C LEU A 83 5.80 -7.89 5.00
N THR A 84 5.40 -8.97 4.34
CA THR A 84 5.70 -9.19 2.92
C THR A 84 4.58 -8.62 2.07
N LEU A 85 4.93 -7.71 1.16
CA LEU A 85 4.01 -7.07 0.23
C LEU A 85 3.84 -7.96 -1.01
N LEU A 86 2.61 -8.43 -1.26
CA LEU A 86 2.23 -9.02 -2.54
C LEU A 86 1.87 -7.89 -3.51
N HIS A 87 2.59 -7.78 -4.62
CA HIS A 87 2.33 -6.75 -5.61
C HIS A 87 2.83 -7.13 -7.00
N SER A 88 2.30 -6.47 -8.02
CA SER A 88 2.80 -6.54 -9.40
C SER A 88 3.34 -5.20 -9.92
N ASP A 89 3.37 -4.18 -9.07
CA ASP A 89 3.81 -2.83 -9.43
C ASP A 89 5.33 -2.63 -9.26
N LYS A 90 6.00 -2.19 -10.32
CA LYS A 90 7.46 -1.95 -10.33
C LYS A 90 7.86 -0.75 -9.46
N ASP A 91 6.92 0.12 -9.09
CA ASP A 91 7.18 1.30 -8.26
C ASP A 91 7.64 0.92 -6.83
N PHE A 92 7.45 -0.34 -6.42
CA PHE A 92 7.96 -0.87 -5.14
C PHE A 92 9.42 -1.37 -5.19
N LEU A 93 10.00 -1.58 -6.38
CA LEU A 93 11.38 -2.09 -6.53
C LEU A 93 12.43 -1.24 -5.78
N PRO A 94 12.37 0.11 -5.80
CA PRO A 94 13.33 0.90 -5.03
C PRO A 94 13.24 0.67 -3.52
N PHE A 95 12.05 0.42 -2.99
CA PHE A 95 11.88 0.13 -1.56
C PHE A 95 12.49 -1.22 -1.19
N GLN A 96 12.37 -2.21 -2.07
CA GLN A 96 13.04 -3.51 -1.90
C GLN A 96 14.56 -3.33 -1.94
N GLN A 97 15.06 -2.63 -2.96
CA GLN A 97 16.50 -2.46 -3.19
C GLN A 97 17.19 -1.64 -2.09
N PHE A 98 16.57 -0.55 -1.63
CA PHE A 98 17.23 0.44 -0.79
C PHE A 98 16.72 0.49 0.66
N LEU A 99 15.51 0.02 0.92
CA LEU A 99 14.85 0.16 2.22
C LEU A 99 14.43 -1.17 2.87
N GLY A 100 14.76 -2.31 2.23
CA GLY A 100 14.58 -3.64 2.82
C GLY A 100 13.14 -4.18 2.77
N LEU A 101 12.27 -3.60 1.93
CA LEU A 101 10.91 -4.11 1.73
C LEU A 101 10.97 -5.57 1.22
N GLN A 102 10.21 -6.46 1.87
CA GLN A 102 10.03 -7.83 1.41
C GLN A 102 8.82 -7.89 0.47
N THR A 103 8.98 -8.54 -0.68
CA THR A 103 7.95 -8.59 -1.71
C THR A 103 7.73 -10.02 -2.24
N ILE A 104 6.51 -10.31 -2.71
CA ILE A 104 6.12 -11.51 -3.46
C ILE A 104 5.38 -11.07 -4.73
#